data_AF-A0A804QMJ5-F1
#
_entry.id   AF-A0A804QMJ5-F1
#
_cell.length_a   1.000
_cell.length_b   1.000
_cell.length_c   1.000
_cell.angle_alpha   90.00
_cell.angle_beta   90.00
_cell.angle_gamma   90.00
#
_symmetry.space_group_name_H-M   'P 1'
#
loop_
_entity.id
_entity.type
_entity.pdbx_description
1 polymer ?
#
loop_
_entity_poly.entity_id
_entity_poly.type
_entity_poly.pdbx_seq_one_letter_code
_entity_poly.pdbx_strand_id
1 'polypeptide(L)'
;MHEALALYHEYYGDKQGALENLIQCGNWKKAHTIFVTSVAHSMFLSSNHQEVWRITSALENHKYEIADWDLGAGIYIDFYVLKNSMQERNAMDDSGSLEEMSESCRSFFGRLNESLLVWGSKLPVESRACYSKMAEELCALLVDTPSETLNLPMGCLLMMLNAPVPDESRSSYLQDALSVFTEILCSDP
;
A
#
# COMPACT_ATOMS: atom_id res chain seq x y z
N MET A 1 -17.58 -5.04 29.19
CA MET A 1 -16.73 -3.90 29.63
C MET A 1 -16.06 -3.22 28.43
N HIS A 2 -15.28 -3.95 27.62
CA HIS A 2 -14.60 -3.38 26.45
C HIS A 2 -15.51 -2.68 25.46
N GLU A 3 -16.71 -3.20 25.15
CA GLU A 3 -17.65 -2.51 24.26
C GLU A 3 -18.04 -1.11 24.78
N ALA A 4 -18.33 -0.97 26.08
CA ALA A 4 -18.65 0.32 26.68
C ALA A 4 -17.43 1.27 26.68
N LEU A 5 -16.22 0.74 26.91
CA LEU A 5 -14.98 1.52 26.83
C LEU A 5 -14.68 1.98 25.41
N ALA A 6 -14.97 1.15 24.40
CA ALA A 6 -14.82 1.53 23.00
C ALA A 6 -15.74 2.72 22.65
N LEU A 7 -17.01 2.67 23.08
CA LEU A 7 -17.95 3.78 22.89
C LEU A 7 -17.51 5.05 23.63
N TYR A 8 -16.99 4.89 24.85
CA TYR A 8 -16.45 6.00 25.63
C TYR A 8 -15.28 6.67 24.90
N HIS A 9 -14.26 5.91 24.51
CA HIS A 9 -13.11 6.46 23.78
C HIS A 9 -13.52 7.10 22.46
N GLU A 10 -14.44 6.49 21.72
CA GLU A 10 -14.93 7.06 20.45
C GLU A 10 -15.65 8.40 20.66
N TYR A 11 -16.44 8.53 21.74
CA TYR A 11 -17.12 9.77 22.10
C TYR A 11 -16.14 10.90 22.43
N TYR A 12 -15.04 10.60 23.12
CA TYR A 12 -13.98 11.56 23.44
C TYR A 12 -12.97 11.78 22.31
N GLY A 13 -13.12 11.09 21.17
CA GLY A 13 -12.25 11.22 20.02
C GLY A 13 -10.95 10.41 20.09
N ASP A 14 -10.76 9.57 21.10
CA ASP A 14 -9.62 8.66 21.20
C ASP A 14 -9.84 7.44 20.29
N LYS A 15 -9.41 7.57 19.03
CA LYS A 15 -9.58 6.53 18.00
C LYS A 15 -8.74 5.29 18.27
N GLN A 16 -7.54 5.45 18.84
CA GLN A 16 -6.67 4.33 19.15
C GLN A 16 -7.21 3.54 20.34
N GLY A 17 -7.57 4.21 21.44
CA GLY A 17 -8.19 3.56 22.58
C GLY A 17 -9.53 2.89 22.23
N ALA A 18 -10.31 3.46 21.30
CA ALA A 18 -11.51 2.83 20.79
C ALA A 18 -11.19 1.56 20.00
N LEU A 19 -10.21 1.60 19.08
CA LEU A 19 -9.78 0.45 18.30
C LEU A 19 -9.34 -0.72 19.19
N GLU A 20 -8.49 -0.45 20.19
CA GLU A 20 -8.00 -1.49 21.10
C GLU A 20 -9.15 -2.19 21.82
N ASN A 21 -10.13 -1.44 22.31
CA ASN A 21 -11.29 -2.02 22.98
C ASN A 21 -12.24 -2.76 22.02
N LEU A 22 -12.35 -2.33 20.76
CA LEU A 22 -13.12 -3.05 19.75
C LEU A 22 -12.51 -4.40 19.41
N ILE A 23 -11.18 -4.47 19.33
CA ILE A 23 -10.44 -5.74 19.18
C ILE A 23 -10.70 -6.65 20.38
N GLN A 24 -10.60 -6.13 21.61
CA GLN A 24 -10.81 -6.94 22.82
C GLN A 24 -12.25 -7.44 23.00
N CYS A 25 -13.26 -6.69 22.52
CA CYS A 25 -14.65 -7.17 22.54
C CYS A 25 -15.05 -8.01 21.33
N GLY A 26 -14.15 -8.24 20.37
CA GLY A 26 -14.42 -9.02 19.16
C GLY A 26 -15.35 -8.33 18.16
N ASN A 27 -15.47 -7.00 18.20
CA ASN A 27 -16.24 -6.26 17.20
C ASN A 27 -15.37 -5.97 15.96
N TRP A 28 -15.07 -7.02 15.20
CA TRP A 28 -14.10 -7.00 14.10
C TRP A 28 -14.47 -6.02 12.98
N LYS A 29 -15.76 -5.91 12.63
CA LYS A 29 -16.24 -4.99 11.60
C LYS A 29 -15.97 -3.54 11.96
N LYS A 30 -16.27 -3.16 13.21
CA LYS A 30 -16.06 -1.78 13.67
C LYS A 30 -14.58 -1.50 13.93
N ALA A 31 -13.83 -2.48 14.43
CA ALA A 31 -12.38 -2.40 14.57
C ALA A 31 -11.69 -2.17 13.22
N HIS A 32 -12.07 -2.91 12.18
CA HIS A 32 -11.55 -2.70 10.82
C HIS A 32 -11.89 -1.30 10.30
N THR A 33 -13.15 -0.87 10.44
CA THR A 33 -13.58 0.46 9.99
C THR A 33 -12.73 1.56 10.65
N ILE A 34 -12.63 1.57 11.99
CA ILE A 34 -11.90 2.63 12.70
C ILE A 34 -10.39 2.56 12.40
N PHE A 35 -9.83 1.37 12.21
CA PHE A 35 -8.43 1.21 11.84
C PHE A 35 -8.16 1.89 10.50
N VAL A 36 -8.93 1.53 9.46
CA VAL A 36 -8.74 2.06 8.10
C VAL A 36 -9.00 3.56 8.04
N THR A 37 -10.10 4.03 8.63
CA THR A 37 -10.51 5.44 8.47
C THR A 37 -9.81 6.40 9.42
N SER A 38 -9.12 5.92 10.46
CA SER A 38 -8.68 6.83 11.54
C SER A 38 -7.32 6.54 12.17
N VAL A 39 -6.80 5.31 12.09
CA VAL A 39 -5.59 4.94 12.85
C VAL A 39 -4.42 4.56 11.93
N ALA A 40 -4.70 3.78 10.89
CA ALA A 40 -3.67 3.11 10.12
C ALA A 40 -2.70 4.07 9.41
N HIS A 41 -3.21 5.15 8.81
CA HIS A 41 -2.39 6.15 8.14
C HIS A 41 -1.44 6.88 9.10
N SER A 42 -1.90 7.25 10.29
CA SER A 42 -1.09 7.95 11.30
C SER A 42 0.04 7.04 11.79
N MET A 43 -0.27 5.78 12.11
CA MET A 43 0.72 4.80 12.53
C MET A 43 1.75 4.52 11.42
N PHE A 44 1.29 4.33 10.18
CA PHE A 44 2.16 4.06 9.04
C PHE A 44 3.11 5.23 8.75
N LEU A 45 2.58 6.45 8.65
CA LEU A 45 3.37 7.66 8.38
C LEU A 45 4.35 8.00 9.51
N SER A 46 4.07 7.55 10.73
CA SER A 46 4.99 7.66 11.88
C SER A 46 5.97 6.48 11.98
N SER A 47 6.08 5.65 10.94
CA SER A 47 6.92 4.45 10.87
C SER A 47 6.67 3.41 11.96
N ASN A 48 5.47 3.40 12.55
CA ASN A 48 5.07 2.42 13.57
C ASN A 48 4.58 1.10 12.93
N HIS A 49 5.41 0.54 12.04
CA HIS A 49 5.04 -0.61 11.20
C HIS A 49 4.76 -1.88 12.02
N GLN A 50 5.46 -2.08 13.14
CA GLN A 50 5.23 -3.22 14.02
C GLN A 50 3.82 -3.23 14.60
N GLU A 51 3.30 -2.06 14.98
CA GLU A 51 1.94 -1.96 15.52
C GLU A 51 0.88 -2.11 14.44
N VAL A 52 1.12 -1.54 13.25
CA VAL A 52 0.27 -1.77 12.06
C VAL A 52 0.19 -3.28 11.76
N TRP A 53 1.32 -3.98 11.76
CA TRP A 53 1.38 -5.42 11.56
C TRP A 53 0.60 -6.17 12.65
N ARG A 54 0.85 -5.85 13.92
CA ARG A 54 0.16 -6.47 15.06
C ARG A 54 -1.37 -6.37 14.95
N ILE A 55 -1.87 -5.19 14.62
CA ILE A 55 -3.32 -4.94 14.48
C ILE A 55 -3.88 -5.68 13.26
N THR A 56 -3.23 -5.57 12.11
CA THR A 56 -3.70 -6.20 10.87
C THR A 56 -3.70 -7.72 10.95
N SER A 57 -2.67 -8.35 11.53
CA SER A 57 -2.66 -9.79 11.80
C SER A 57 -3.78 -10.23 12.75
N ALA A 58 -4.12 -9.41 13.75
CA ALA A 58 -5.23 -9.72 14.64
C ALA A 58 -6.57 -9.72 13.90
N LEU A 59 -6.78 -8.75 13.00
CA LEU A 59 -7.99 -8.66 12.18
C LEU A 59 -8.04 -9.74 11.08
N GLU A 60 -6.89 -10.17 10.55
CA GLU A 60 -6.82 -11.13 9.45
C GLU A 60 -7.46 -12.48 9.80
N ASN A 61 -7.36 -12.90 11.07
CA ASN A 61 -8.01 -14.12 11.58
C ASN A 61 -9.54 -14.09 11.43
N HIS A 62 -10.11 -12.91 11.20
CA HIS A 62 -11.54 -12.65 11.08
C HIS A 62 -11.90 -12.06 9.71
N LYS A 63 -11.04 -12.16 8.70
CA LYS A 63 -11.24 -11.51 7.38
C LYS A 63 -12.55 -11.85 6.69
N TYR A 64 -13.07 -13.07 6.87
CA TYR A 64 -14.36 -13.49 6.27
C TYR A 64 -15.59 -12.82 6.92
N GLU A 65 -15.42 -12.23 8.10
CA GLU A 65 -16.47 -11.45 8.78
C GLU A 65 -16.43 -9.96 8.42
N ILE A 66 -15.35 -9.52 7.76
CA ILE A 66 -15.05 -8.12 7.48
C ILE A 66 -15.35 -7.82 6.01
N ALA A 67 -16.25 -6.86 5.77
CA ALA A 67 -16.49 -6.37 4.42
C ALA A 67 -15.27 -5.58 3.90
N ASP A 68 -15.01 -5.68 2.60
CA ASP A 68 -13.94 -4.95 1.92
C ASP A 68 -12.56 -5.14 2.57
N TRP A 69 -12.29 -6.34 3.11
CA TRP A 69 -11.03 -6.66 3.79
C TRP A 69 -9.81 -6.30 2.93
N ASP A 70 -9.80 -6.78 1.68
CA ASP A 70 -8.71 -6.60 0.72
C ASP A 70 -8.53 -5.13 0.29
N LEU A 71 -9.56 -4.29 0.46
CA LEU A 71 -9.52 -2.87 0.15
C LEU A 71 -9.34 -2.01 1.41
N GLY A 72 -9.27 -2.61 2.59
CA GLY A 72 -9.08 -1.93 3.87
C GLY A 72 -7.76 -2.34 4.52
N ALA A 73 -7.84 -2.98 5.68
CA ALA A 73 -6.67 -3.42 6.43
C ALA A 73 -5.77 -4.41 5.66
N GLY A 74 -6.31 -5.19 4.72
CA GLY A 74 -5.54 -6.14 3.90
C GLY A 74 -4.45 -5.46 3.07
N ILE A 75 -4.64 -4.21 2.64
CA ILE A 75 -3.63 -3.42 1.90
C ILE A 75 -2.31 -3.32 2.68
N TYR A 76 -2.38 -3.17 4.00
CA TYR A 76 -1.19 -3.02 4.82
C TYR A 76 -0.41 -4.33 4.89
N ILE A 77 -1.08 -5.47 5.03
CA ILE A 77 -0.42 -6.79 5.03
C ILE A 77 0.26 -7.00 3.69
N ASP A 78 -0.48 -6.81 2.59
CA ASP A 78 0.04 -7.04 1.25
C ASP A 78 1.20 -6.11 0.90
N PHE A 79 1.16 -4.86 1.38
CA PHE A 79 2.30 -3.95 1.27
C PHE A 79 3.57 -4.53 1.90
N TYR A 80 3.49 -4.98 3.15
CA TYR A 80 4.67 -5.51 3.84
C TYR A 80 5.18 -6.80 3.20
N VAL A 81 4.27 -7.69 2.81
CA VAL A 81 4.61 -8.94 2.12
C VAL A 81 5.31 -8.64 0.79
N LEU A 82 4.73 -7.75 -0.03
CA LEU A 82 5.28 -7.38 -1.32
C LEU A 82 6.64 -6.69 -1.16
N LYS A 83 6.73 -5.69 -0.28
CA LYS A 83 7.98 -4.97 -0.01
C LYS A 83 9.11 -5.91 0.43
N ASN A 84 8.84 -6.82 1.37
CA ASN A 84 9.83 -7.80 1.82
C ASN A 84 10.27 -8.72 0.68
N SER A 85 9.33 -9.21 -0.13
CA SER A 85 9.65 -10.07 -1.29
C SER A 85 10.58 -9.37 -2.29
N MET A 86 10.33 -8.09 -2.59
CA MET A 86 11.18 -7.29 -3.47
C MET A 86 12.58 -7.07 -2.88
N GLN A 87 12.65 -6.76 -1.59
CA GLN A 87 13.93 -6.52 -0.90
C GLN A 87 14.78 -7.80 -0.79
N GLU A 88 14.16 -8.94 -0.50
CA GLU A 88 14.84 -10.24 -0.47
C GLU A 88 15.40 -10.62 -1.84
N ARG A 89 14.64 -10.39 -2.92
CA ARG A 89 15.08 -10.66 -4.29
C ARG A 89 16.27 -9.79 -4.70
N ASN A 90 16.20 -8.48 -4.41
CA ASN A 90 17.31 -7.56 -4.68
C ASN A 90 18.58 -7.93 -3.89
N ALA A 91 18.47 -8.66 -2.77
CA ALA A 91 19.62 -9.13 -2.00
C ALA A 91 20.24 -10.45 -2.51
N MET A 92 19.46 -11.30 -3.21
CA MET A 92 19.92 -12.62 -3.65
C MET A 92 20.52 -12.64 -5.06
N ASP A 93 20.54 -11.51 -5.78
CA ASP A 93 20.91 -11.43 -7.22
C ASP A 93 20.14 -12.45 -8.08
N ASP A 94 18.98 -12.90 -7.57
CA ASP A 94 18.13 -13.86 -8.22
C ASP A 94 17.18 -13.08 -9.11
N SER A 95 17.46 -13.06 -10.41
CA SER A 95 16.70 -12.35 -11.44
C SER A 95 15.32 -12.97 -11.71
N GLY A 96 14.69 -13.56 -10.69
CA GLY A 96 13.27 -13.91 -10.70
C GLY A 96 12.49 -12.74 -11.29
N SER A 97 11.74 -13.02 -12.36
CA SER A 97 11.49 -12.01 -13.40
C SER A 97 10.99 -10.70 -12.81
N LEU A 98 11.67 -9.60 -13.15
CA LEU A 98 11.19 -8.24 -12.90
C LEU A 98 9.74 -8.07 -13.41
N GLU A 99 9.33 -8.88 -14.39
CA GLU A 99 7.95 -9.04 -14.85
C GLU A 99 6.97 -9.48 -13.74
N GLU A 100 7.23 -10.57 -13.00
CA GLU A 100 6.38 -11.00 -11.86
C GLU A 100 6.22 -9.91 -10.79
N MET A 101 7.32 -9.21 -10.50
CA MET A 101 7.34 -8.13 -9.53
C MET A 101 6.52 -6.94 -10.04
N SER A 102 6.71 -6.58 -11.30
CA SER A 102 5.96 -5.50 -11.94
C SER A 102 4.45 -5.80 -11.96
N GLU A 103 4.04 -7.05 -12.17
CA GLU A 103 2.63 -7.44 -12.15
C GLU A 103 2.06 -7.42 -10.73
N SER A 104 2.85 -7.84 -9.73
CA SER A 104 2.46 -7.74 -8.32
C SER A 104 2.26 -6.28 -7.89
N CYS A 105 3.17 -5.39 -8.27
CA CYS A 105 3.04 -3.95 -8.06
C CYS A 105 1.84 -3.36 -8.82
N ARG A 106 1.61 -3.77 -10.07
CA ARG A 106 0.46 -3.33 -10.87
C ARG A 106 -0.86 -3.65 -10.16
N SER A 107 -1.01 -4.90 -9.72
CA SER A 107 -2.18 -5.37 -8.99
C SER A 107 -2.35 -4.60 -7.68
N PHE A 108 -1.27 -4.40 -6.92
CA PHE A 108 -1.28 -3.65 -5.68
C PHE A 108 -1.70 -2.18 -5.88
N PHE A 109 -1.16 -1.50 -6.89
CA PHE A 109 -1.53 -0.11 -7.22
C PHE A 109 -2.98 0.00 -7.67
N GLY A 110 -3.49 -0.97 -8.43
CA GLY A 110 -4.90 -1.08 -8.76
C GLY A 110 -5.78 -1.12 -7.51
N ARG A 111 -5.40 -1.94 -6.52
CA ARG A 111 -6.11 -2.03 -5.24
C ARG A 111 -6.03 -0.78 -4.37
N LEU A 112 -4.89 -0.07 -4.37
CA LEU A 112 -4.80 1.23 -3.70
C LEU A 112 -5.81 2.22 -4.30
N ASN A 113 -5.89 2.29 -5.63
CA ASN A 113 -6.83 3.16 -6.33
C ASN A 113 -8.29 2.75 -6.06
N GLU A 114 -8.59 1.45 -6.08
CA GLU A 114 -9.93 0.93 -5.77
C GLU A 114 -10.34 1.24 -4.32
N SER A 115 -9.42 1.08 -3.37
CA SER A 115 -9.65 1.44 -1.97
C SER A 115 -9.96 2.92 -1.79
N LEU A 116 -9.22 3.81 -2.48
CA LEU A 116 -9.51 5.25 -2.47
C LEU A 116 -10.93 5.56 -2.95
N LEU A 117 -11.47 4.78 -3.91
CA LEU A 117 -12.84 4.93 -4.40
C LEU A 117 -13.87 4.38 -3.40
N VAL A 118 -13.65 3.18 -2.87
CA VAL A 118 -14.59 2.49 -1.97
C VAL A 118 -14.76 3.22 -0.64
N TRP A 119 -13.65 3.66 -0.05
CA TRP A 119 -13.70 4.40 1.20
C TRP A 119 -13.99 5.89 0.98
N GLY A 120 -13.52 6.46 -0.13
CA GLY A 120 -13.89 7.79 -0.59
C GLY A 120 -13.73 8.86 0.48
N SER A 121 -14.83 9.54 0.81
CA SER A 121 -14.88 10.61 1.82
C SER A 121 -14.67 10.14 3.26
N LYS A 122 -14.68 8.83 3.53
CA LYS A 122 -14.36 8.28 4.86
C LYS A 122 -12.87 8.30 5.16
N LEU A 123 -12.02 8.38 4.13
CA LEU A 123 -10.57 8.48 4.31
C LEU A 123 -10.17 9.95 4.50
N PRO A 124 -9.39 10.26 5.55
CA PRO A 124 -8.76 11.57 5.68
C PRO A 124 -7.63 11.74 4.64
N VAL A 125 -7.19 12.98 4.43
CA VAL A 125 -6.17 13.32 3.42
C VAL A 125 -4.86 12.57 3.68
N GLU A 126 -4.52 12.36 4.95
CA GLU A 126 -3.36 11.63 5.41
C GLU A 126 -3.38 10.15 4.97
N SER A 127 -4.56 9.56 4.74
CA SER A 127 -4.65 8.21 4.17
C SER A 127 -4.22 8.18 2.70
N ARG A 128 -4.49 9.26 1.95
CA ARG A 128 -3.97 9.39 0.57
C ARG A 128 -2.45 9.51 0.59
N ALA A 129 -1.90 10.34 1.48
CA ALA A 129 -0.46 10.45 1.66
C ALA A 129 0.19 9.11 2.07
N CYS A 130 -0.47 8.33 2.93
CA CYS A 130 -0.05 6.99 3.29
C CYS A 130 0.01 6.06 2.07
N TYR A 131 -1.01 6.05 1.22
CA TYR A 131 -1.04 5.21 0.01
C TYR A 131 -0.02 5.67 -1.04
N SER A 132 0.13 6.98 -1.22
CA SER A 132 1.20 7.55 -2.04
C SER A 132 2.56 7.09 -1.55
N LYS A 133 2.80 7.12 -0.23
CA LYS A 133 4.07 6.69 0.36
C LYS A 133 4.34 5.21 0.12
N MET A 134 3.34 4.34 0.28
CA MET A 134 3.46 2.91 -0.05
C MET A 134 3.81 2.72 -1.53
N ALA A 135 3.12 3.42 -2.42
CA ALA A 135 3.36 3.34 -3.86
C ALA A 135 4.78 3.80 -4.22
N GLU A 136 5.23 4.93 -3.69
CA GLU A 136 6.57 5.46 -3.91
C GLU A 136 7.66 4.50 -3.44
N GLU A 137 7.50 3.85 -2.28
CA GLU A 137 8.48 2.88 -1.78
C GLU A 137 8.62 1.66 -2.69
N LEU A 138 7.50 1.16 -3.24
CA LEU A 138 7.53 0.05 -4.19
C LEU A 138 8.07 0.50 -5.56
N CYS A 139 7.72 1.71 -6.01
CA CYS A 139 8.28 2.30 -7.22
C CYS A 139 9.80 2.44 -7.14
N ALA A 140 10.35 2.89 -6.02
CA ALA A 140 11.79 2.99 -5.82
C ALA A 140 12.47 1.61 -5.93
N LEU A 141 11.88 0.58 -5.31
CA LEU A 141 12.40 -0.78 -5.40
C LEU A 141 12.36 -1.35 -6.83
N LEU A 142 11.38 -0.97 -7.65
CA LEU A 142 11.31 -1.35 -9.08
C LEU A 142 12.39 -0.70 -9.92
N VAL A 143 12.68 0.59 -9.66
CA VAL A 143 13.69 1.35 -10.40
C VAL A 143 15.10 0.82 -10.11
N ASP A 144 15.33 0.38 -8.87
CA ASP A 144 16.63 -0.18 -8.45
C ASP A 144 16.87 -1.60 -8.98
N THR A 145 15.85 -2.26 -9.55
CA THR A 145 16.01 -3.62 -10.10
C THR A 145 16.59 -3.58 -11.52
N PRO A 146 17.74 -4.23 -11.78
CA PRO A 146 18.34 -4.27 -13.11
C PRO A 146 17.43 -5.03 -14.10
N SER A 147 17.34 -4.53 -15.34
CA SER A 147 16.61 -5.16 -16.44
C SER A 147 17.54 -5.53 -17.59
N GLU A 148 17.33 -6.72 -18.16
CA GLU A 148 18.07 -7.20 -19.33
C GLU A 148 17.54 -6.62 -20.66
N THR A 149 16.30 -6.13 -20.69
CA THR A 149 15.66 -5.60 -21.91
C THR A 149 15.13 -4.18 -21.70
N LEU A 150 15.08 -3.34 -22.74
CA LEU A 150 14.52 -1.97 -22.66
C LEU A 150 12.97 -1.93 -22.60
N ASN A 151 12.30 -2.98 -23.09
CA ASN A 151 10.83 -3.06 -23.06
C ASN A 151 10.26 -3.23 -21.65
N LEU A 152 10.97 -3.97 -20.80
CA LEU A 152 10.55 -4.23 -19.42
C LEU A 152 10.58 -2.96 -18.53
N PRO A 153 11.62 -2.11 -18.57
CA PRO A 153 11.64 -0.78 -17.95
C PRO A 153 10.48 0.09 -18.40
N MET A 154 10.17 0.11 -19.70
CA MET A 154 9.03 0.87 -20.22
C MET A 154 7.70 0.38 -19.63
N GLY A 155 7.51 -0.95 -19.55
CA GLY A 155 6.34 -1.55 -18.91
C GLY A 155 6.22 -1.19 -17.42
N CYS A 156 7.33 -1.19 -16.69
CA CYS A 156 7.39 -0.76 -15.28
C CYS A 156 7.01 0.72 -15.14
N LEU A 157 7.60 1.61 -15.94
CA LEU A 157 7.34 3.04 -15.89
C LEU A 157 5.87 3.38 -16.18
N LEU A 158 5.27 2.73 -17.19
CA LEU A 158 3.83 2.89 -17.49
C LEU A 158 2.94 2.45 -16.32
N MET A 159 3.32 1.40 -15.61
CA MET A 159 2.60 0.94 -14.43
C MET A 159 2.77 1.92 -13.25
N MET A 160 3.97 2.45 -13.03
CA MET A 160 4.26 3.46 -12.01
C MET A 160 3.49 4.77 -12.25
N LEU A 161 3.24 5.15 -13.51
CA LEU A 161 2.40 6.31 -13.85
C LEU A 161 0.94 6.16 -13.41
N ASN A 162 0.44 4.93 -13.25
CA ASN A 162 -0.90 4.64 -12.76
C ASN A 162 -0.97 4.46 -11.23
N ALA A 163 0.18 4.49 -10.55
CA ALA A 163 0.23 4.43 -9.10
C ALA A 163 -0.31 5.74 -8.48
N PRO A 164 -0.87 5.71 -7.26
CA PRO A 164 -1.36 6.91 -6.56
C PRO A 164 -0.22 7.77 -6.01
N VAL A 165 0.80 8.08 -6.82
CA VAL A 165 1.98 8.86 -6.45
C VAL A 165 1.76 10.37 -6.63
N PRO A 166 2.53 11.22 -5.92
CA PRO A 166 2.53 12.67 -6.12
C PRO A 166 2.89 13.07 -7.55
N ASP A 167 2.50 14.29 -7.94
CA ASP A 167 2.72 14.80 -9.30
C ASP A 167 4.21 14.99 -9.62
N GLU A 168 5.03 15.30 -8.63
CA GLU A 168 6.48 15.40 -8.78
C GLU A 168 7.08 14.03 -9.18
N SER A 169 6.76 12.98 -8.42
CA SER A 169 7.19 11.60 -8.69
C SER A 169 6.69 11.13 -10.05
N ARG A 170 5.43 11.44 -10.39
CA ARG A 170 4.84 11.11 -11.71
C ARG A 170 5.56 11.80 -12.86
N SER A 171 5.94 13.06 -12.68
CA SER A 171 6.68 13.83 -13.70
C SER A 171 8.06 13.24 -13.96
N SER A 172 8.74 12.77 -12.91
CA SER A 172 10.01 12.04 -13.04
C SER A 172 9.83 10.76 -13.86
N TYR A 173 8.86 9.92 -13.51
CA TYR A 173 8.61 8.66 -14.23
C TYR A 173 8.26 8.88 -15.70
N LEU A 174 7.57 9.98 -16.02
CA LEU A 174 7.27 10.34 -17.40
C LEU A 174 8.55 10.73 -18.17
N GLN A 175 9.46 11.48 -17.54
CA GLN A 175 10.74 11.83 -18.17
C GLN A 175 11.59 10.59 -18.42
N ASP A 176 11.66 9.67 -17.45
CA ASP A 176 12.37 8.40 -17.60
C ASP A 176 11.77 7.55 -18.74
N ALA A 177 10.45 7.49 -18.83
CA ALA A 177 9.76 6.76 -19.91
C ALA A 177 10.07 7.34 -21.29
N LEU A 178 10.12 8.67 -21.41
CA LEU A 178 10.50 9.33 -22.65
C LEU A 178 11.96 9.07 -23.02
N SER A 179 12.86 8.98 -22.03
CA SER A 179 14.26 8.64 -22.24
C SER A 179 14.41 7.23 -22.79
N VAL A 180 13.80 6.24 -22.13
CA VAL A 180 13.80 4.83 -22.58
C VAL A 180 13.18 4.70 -23.97
N PHE A 181 12.05 5.38 -24.22
CA PHE A 181 11.42 5.36 -25.54
C PHE A 181 12.32 5.94 -26.63
N THR A 182 13.02 7.05 -26.34
CA THR A 182 13.98 7.65 -27.29
C THR A 182 15.15 6.71 -27.56
N GLU A 183 15.65 6.03 -26.53
CA GLU A 183 16.72 5.04 -26.68
C GLU A 183 16.29 3.85 -27.56
N ILE A 184 15.05 3.36 -27.39
CA ILE A 184 14.48 2.33 -28.27
C ILE A 184 14.47 2.81 -29.73
N LEU A 185 13.97 4.04 -29.98
CA LEU A 185 13.93 4.60 -31.33
C LEU A 185 15.31 4.81 -31.96
N CYS A 186 16.32 5.13 -31.16
CA CYS A 186 17.69 5.31 -31.64
C CYS A 186 18.45 3.99 -31.81
N SER A 187 17.99 2.92 -31.16
CA SER A 187 18.62 1.59 -31.20
C SER A 187 18.09 0.72 -32.34
N ASP A 188 16.94 1.06 -32.92
CA ASP A 188 16.41 0.45 -34.14
C ASP A 188 17.12 1.01 -35.39
N PRO A 189 17.83 0.17 -36.19
CA PRO A 189 18.49 0.59 -37.43
C PRO A 189 17.54 0.80 -38.62
#